data_AF-A0A934UEE1-F1
#
_entry.id   AF-A0A934UEE1-F1
#
_cell.length_a   1.000
_cell.length_b   1.000
_cell.length_c   1.000
_cell.angle_alpha   90.00
_cell.angle_beta   90.00
_cell.angle_gamma   90.00
#
_symmetry.space_group_name_H-M   'P 1'
#
loop_
_entity.id
_entity.type
_entity.pdbx_description
1 polymer ?
#
loop_
_entity_poly.entity_id
_entity_poly.type
_entity_poly.pdbx_seq_one_letter_code
_entity_poly.pdbx_strand_id
1 'polypeptide(L)'
;MSSDWPDETDADLFLEAQDTVWTAVVSELTAGRKTSHWMWFVFPQLAELGRSDMSQLYGIHDLAEARAYLAQDALRERLVQVSRLILSHDGTEAQTILGRVDAKKLQSSMTLFAAVPDADPEFARVLDVFFDGQPCQATMQAIA
;
A
#
# COMPACT_ATOMS: atom_id res chain seq x y z
N MET A 1 10.51 28.36 8.59
CA MET A 1 9.52 28.42 7.50
C MET A 1 9.18 26.97 7.18
N SER A 2 8.29 26.37 7.97
CA SER A 2 7.79 25.01 7.71
C SER A 2 6.69 25.13 6.68
N SER A 3 6.88 24.48 5.53
CA SER A 3 5.80 24.31 4.56
C SER A 3 4.90 23.20 5.08
N ASP A 4 3.66 23.56 5.41
CA ASP A 4 2.56 22.67 5.84
C ASP A 4 1.93 21.93 4.64
N TRP A 5 2.74 21.50 3.67
CA TRP A 5 2.27 20.81 2.45
C TRP A 5 3.10 19.55 2.21
N PRO A 6 2.48 18.41 1.86
CA PRO A 6 3.21 17.33 1.20
C PRO A 6 3.76 17.91 -0.10
N ASP A 7 5.08 17.90 -0.26
CA ASP A 7 5.73 18.47 -1.44
C ASP A 7 5.34 17.62 -2.66
N GLU A 8 5.02 18.23 -3.81
CA GLU A 8 4.65 17.51 -5.05
C GLU A 8 5.67 16.40 -5.40
N THR A 9 6.91 16.60 -4.93
CA THR A 9 8.05 15.70 -5.06
C THR A 9 7.85 14.29 -4.49
N ASP A 10 7.05 14.12 -3.43
CA ASP A 10 6.80 12.78 -2.87
C ASP A 10 5.81 12.00 -3.73
N ALA A 11 4.77 12.66 -4.26
CA ALA A 11 3.79 12.02 -5.12
C ALA A 11 4.39 11.61 -6.48
N ASP A 12 5.20 12.49 -7.06
CA ASP A 12 5.90 12.22 -8.33
C ASP A 12 6.84 11.02 -8.20
N LEU A 13 7.56 10.89 -7.07
CA LEU A 13 8.41 9.73 -6.80
C LEU A 13 7.64 8.40 -6.89
N PHE A 14 6.45 8.32 -6.30
CA PHE A 14 5.61 7.11 -6.39
C PHE A 14 5.10 6.89 -7.82
N LEU A 15 4.62 7.94 -8.49
CA LEU A 15 4.04 7.83 -9.83
C LEU A 15 5.09 7.42 -10.86
N GLU A 16 6.28 8.03 -10.84
CA GLU A 16 7.39 7.66 -11.71
C GLU A 16 7.79 6.20 -11.54
N ALA A 17 7.91 5.73 -10.29
CA ALA A 17 8.23 4.34 -10.01
C ALA A 17 7.15 3.39 -10.52
N GLN A 18 5.88 3.71 -10.25
CA GLN A 18 4.73 2.92 -10.69
C GLN A 18 4.62 2.87 -12.22
N ASP A 19 4.81 3.99 -12.92
CA ASP A 19 4.67 4.10 -14.38
C ASP A 19 5.56 3.12 -15.13
N THR A 20 6.78 2.89 -14.63
CA THR A 20 7.73 1.95 -15.25
C THR A 20 7.29 0.49 -15.19
N VAL A 21 6.42 0.12 -14.25
CA VAL A 21 6.03 -1.28 -13.98
C VAL A 21 4.53 -1.52 -13.95
N TRP A 22 3.68 -0.51 -14.14
CA TRP A 22 2.24 -0.59 -13.88
C TRP A 22 1.56 -1.74 -14.64
N THR A 23 1.91 -1.91 -15.92
CA THR A 23 1.41 -3.02 -16.75
C THR A 23 1.76 -4.39 -16.15
N ALA A 24 2.97 -4.55 -15.60
CA ALA A 24 3.39 -5.78 -14.95
C ALA A 24 2.65 -5.99 -13.62
N VAL A 25 2.50 -4.93 -12.81
CA VAL A 25 1.72 -4.97 -11.54
C VAL A 25 0.30 -5.46 -11.80
N VAL A 26 -0.40 -4.85 -12.75
CA VAL A 26 -1.78 -5.23 -13.09
C VAL A 26 -1.84 -6.67 -13.61
N SER A 27 -0.92 -7.07 -14.48
CA SER A 27 -0.84 -8.44 -15.02
C SER A 27 -0.62 -9.48 -13.91
N GLU A 28 0.35 -9.23 -13.01
CA GLU A 28 0.71 -10.14 -11.91
C GLU A 28 -0.42 -10.27 -10.88
N LEU A 29 -1.04 -9.16 -10.49
CA LEU A 29 -2.18 -9.19 -9.58
C LEU A 29 -3.41 -9.82 -10.22
N THR A 30 -3.66 -9.60 -11.50
CA THR A 30 -4.73 -10.31 -12.22
C THR A 30 -4.47 -11.81 -12.26
N ALA A 31 -3.23 -12.23 -12.47
CA ALA A 31 -2.82 -13.64 -12.49
C ALA A 31 -2.76 -14.28 -11.09
N GLY A 32 -2.94 -13.52 -10.01
CA GLY A 32 -2.88 -14.02 -8.64
C GLY A 32 -1.47 -14.45 -8.23
N ARG A 33 -0.43 -13.90 -8.86
CA ARG A 33 0.97 -14.24 -8.56
C ARG A 33 1.91 -13.09 -8.87
N LYS A 34 2.45 -12.50 -7.80
CA LYS A 34 3.54 -11.53 -7.87
C LYS A 34 4.85 -12.22 -8.26
N THR A 35 5.56 -11.62 -9.20
CA THR A 35 6.85 -12.12 -9.71
C THR A 35 7.94 -11.06 -9.82
N SER A 36 7.60 -9.77 -9.70
CA SER A 36 8.58 -8.68 -9.83
C SER A 36 8.60 -7.74 -8.61
N HIS A 37 9.45 -6.71 -8.68
CA HIS A 37 9.86 -5.89 -7.54
C HIS A 37 9.13 -4.54 -7.50
N TRP A 38 7.93 -4.51 -6.92
CA TRP A 38 7.10 -3.30 -6.87
C TRP A 38 6.37 -3.06 -5.55
N MET A 39 6.52 -3.96 -4.57
CA MET A 39 5.69 -3.92 -3.35
C MET A 39 5.76 -2.58 -2.60
N TRP A 40 6.96 -1.99 -2.53
CA TRP A 40 7.21 -0.79 -1.74
C TRP A 40 6.42 0.44 -2.19
N PHE A 41 6.21 0.61 -3.49
CA PHE A 41 5.59 1.81 -4.06
C PHE A 41 4.20 1.56 -4.65
N VAL A 42 3.73 0.31 -4.65
CA VAL A 42 2.34 -0.05 -5.00
C VAL A 42 1.46 -0.21 -3.75
N PHE A 43 2.01 -0.84 -2.70
CA PHE A 43 1.35 -0.97 -1.40
C PHE A 43 2.30 -0.45 -0.32
N PRO A 44 2.52 0.88 -0.25
CA PRO A 44 3.45 1.46 0.69
C PRO A 44 2.98 1.26 2.13
N GLN A 45 3.94 1.14 3.04
CA GLN A 45 3.74 1.00 4.48
C GLN A 45 4.51 2.10 5.20
N LEU A 46 4.38 2.19 6.52
CA LEU A 46 5.17 3.14 7.29
C LEU A 46 6.67 2.89 7.13
N ALA A 47 7.44 3.97 6.91
CA ALA A 47 8.89 3.93 6.70
C ALA A 47 9.63 3.23 7.85
N GLU A 48 9.21 3.48 9.09
CA GLU A 48 9.79 2.89 10.29
C GLU A 48 9.63 1.36 10.41
N LEU A 49 8.67 0.76 9.68
CA LEU A 49 8.50 -0.68 9.63
C LEU A 49 9.46 -1.34 8.62
N GLY A 50 10.01 -0.54 7.72
CA GLY A 50 10.94 -0.94 6.67
C GLY A 50 12.39 -1.00 7.14
N ARG A 51 13.13 -2.03 6.72
CA ARG A 51 14.58 -2.15 6.98
C ARG A 51 15.47 -2.03 5.74
N SER A 52 14.88 -2.13 4.55
CA SER A 52 15.63 -1.97 3.29
C SER A 52 15.58 -0.53 2.84
N ASP A 53 16.60 -0.08 2.12
CA ASP A 53 16.66 1.26 1.53
C ASP A 53 15.38 1.57 0.72
N MET A 54 14.89 0.62 -0.08
CA MET A 54 13.63 0.78 -0.82
C MET A 54 12.38 0.91 0.07
N SER A 55 12.39 0.32 1.27
CA SER A 55 11.26 0.45 2.21
C SER A 55 11.29 1.78 2.95
N GLN A 56 12.47 2.39 3.07
CA GLN A 56 12.64 3.72 3.64
C GLN A 56 12.35 4.80 2.59
N LEU A 57 12.85 4.61 1.36
CA LEU A 57 12.64 5.54 0.25
C LEU A 57 11.16 5.73 -0.13
N TYR A 58 10.39 4.64 -0.17
CA TYR A 58 8.95 4.67 -0.48
C TYR A 58 8.08 4.46 0.76
N GLY A 59 8.67 4.66 1.94
CA GLY A 59 7.94 4.52 3.19
C GLY A 59 7.16 5.79 3.51
N ILE A 60 5.90 5.64 3.91
CA ILE A 60 5.09 6.75 4.41
C ILE A 60 5.52 7.07 5.84
N HIS A 61 5.69 8.33 6.21
CA HIS A 61 6.22 8.70 7.52
C HIS A 61 5.14 8.58 8.62
N ASP A 62 3.91 8.99 8.32
CA ASP A 62 2.82 9.01 9.30
C ASP A 62 1.42 9.00 8.66
N LEU A 63 0.38 9.12 9.49
CA LEU A 63 -1.01 9.16 9.03
C LEU A 63 -1.35 10.43 8.22
N ALA A 64 -0.67 11.55 8.47
CA ALA A 64 -0.88 12.79 7.74
C ALA A 64 -0.37 12.66 6.30
N GLU A 65 0.78 12.03 6.11
CA GLU A 65 1.29 11.72 4.77
C GLU A 65 0.46 10.62 4.08
N ALA A 66 -0.04 9.61 4.80
CA ALA A 66 -0.99 8.66 4.20
C ALA A 66 -2.25 9.36 3.68
N ARG A 67 -2.76 10.37 4.41
CA ARG A 67 -3.85 11.22 3.94
C ARG A 67 -3.45 12.03 2.70
N ALA A 68 -2.25 12.61 2.69
CA ALA A 68 -1.73 13.34 1.54
C ALA A 68 -1.62 12.45 0.29
N TYR A 69 -1.11 11.22 0.45
CA TYR A 69 -1.04 10.22 -0.61
C TYR A 69 -2.43 9.95 -1.22
N LEU A 70 -3.45 9.77 -0.36
CA LEU A 70 -4.83 9.57 -0.83
C LEU A 70 -5.48 10.84 -1.40
N ALA A 71 -4.99 12.03 -1.06
CA ALA A 71 -5.49 13.27 -1.66
C ALA A 71 -5.07 13.41 -3.14
N GLN A 72 -4.01 12.72 -3.56
CA GLN A 72 -3.57 12.68 -4.95
C GLN A 72 -4.42 11.68 -5.76
N ASP A 73 -5.16 12.18 -6.76
CA ASP A 73 -6.13 11.38 -7.53
C ASP A 73 -5.52 10.14 -8.15
N ALA A 74 -4.38 10.28 -8.84
CA ALA A 74 -3.72 9.17 -9.51
C ALA A 74 -3.25 8.08 -8.52
N LEU A 75 -2.66 8.47 -7.39
CA LEU A 75 -2.18 7.52 -6.38
C LEU A 75 -3.33 6.81 -5.66
N ARG A 76 -4.38 7.56 -5.30
CA ARG A 76 -5.60 7.01 -4.72
C ARG A 76 -6.25 6.00 -5.66
N GLU A 77 -6.46 6.36 -6.91
CA GLU A 77 -7.09 5.48 -7.91
C GLU A 77 -6.27 4.21 -8.14
N ARG A 78 -4.94 4.34 -8.19
CA ARG A 78 -4.02 3.20 -8.32
C ARG A 78 -4.09 2.26 -7.14
N LEU A 79 -4.07 2.78 -5.90
CA LEU A 79 -4.15 1.95 -4.70
C LEU A 79 -5.50 1.22 -4.61
N VAL A 80 -6.60 1.90 -4.95
CA VAL A 80 -7.93 1.27 -5.05
C VAL A 80 -7.95 0.19 -6.13
N GLN A 81 -7.38 0.46 -7.30
CA GLN A 81 -7.31 -0.51 -8.40
C GLN A 81 -6.59 -1.79 -7.97
N VAL A 82 -5.39 -1.68 -7.39
CA VAL A 82 -4.63 -2.88 -6.96
C VAL A 82 -5.28 -3.59 -5.79
N SER A 83 -5.98 -2.87 -4.91
CA SER A 83 -6.79 -3.46 -3.83
C SER A 83 -7.93 -4.32 -4.40
N ARG A 84 -8.64 -3.82 -5.42
CA ARG A 84 -9.68 -4.61 -6.11
C ARG A 84 -9.11 -5.81 -6.86
N LEU A 85 -7.95 -5.67 -7.50
CA LEU A 85 -7.30 -6.79 -8.18
C LEU A 85 -6.92 -7.90 -7.19
N ILE A 86 -6.34 -7.56 -6.04
CA ILE A 86 -6.02 -8.60 -5.05
C ILE A 86 -7.29 -9.23 -4.47
N LEU A 87 -8.33 -8.45 -4.18
CA LEU A 87 -9.64 -8.93 -3.71
C LEU A 87 -10.34 -9.89 -4.67
N SER A 88 -10.01 -9.87 -5.96
CA SER A 88 -10.54 -10.85 -6.92
C SER A 88 -10.08 -12.29 -6.67
N HIS A 89 -9.09 -12.49 -5.78
CA HIS A 89 -8.56 -13.80 -5.37
C HIS A 89 -9.05 -14.24 -3.99
N ASP A 90 -10.23 -13.78 -3.56
CA ASP A 90 -10.90 -14.29 -2.36
C ASP A 90 -10.91 -15.84 -2.34
N GLY A 91 -10.63 -16.41 -1.17
CA GLY A 91 -10.40 -17.84 -0.97
C GLY A 91 -8.96 -18.31 -1.20
N THR A 92 -8.06 -17.43 -1.65
CA THR A 92 -6.61 -17.70 -1.75
C THR A 92 -5.84 -16.94 -0.68
N GLU A 93 -4.93 -17.62 0.03
CA GLU A 93 -4.09 -16.94 1.02
C GLU A 93 -3.19 -15.86 0.37
N ALA A 94 -3.07 -14.68 0.99
CA ALA A 94 -2.23 -13.60 0.48
C ALA A 94 -0.76 -14.02 0.27
N GLN A 95 -0.24 -14.93 1.09
CA GLN A 95 1.12 -15.45 0.94
C GLN A 95 1.32 -16.33 -0.31
N THR A 96 0.24 -16.88 -0.88
CA THR A 96 0.29 -17.61 -2.16
C THR A 96 0.41 -16.64 -3.33
N ILE A 97 -0.22 -15.47 -3.21
CA ILE A 97 -0.24 -14.42 -4.24
C ILE A 97 1.05 -13.59 -4.21
N LEU A 98 1.43 -13.11 -3.02
CA LEU A 98 2.50 -12.12 -2.84
C LEU A 98 3.80 -12.72 -2.27
N GLY A 99 3.73 -13.92 -1.71
CA GLY A 99 4.79 -14.45 -0.85
C GLY A 99 4.70 -13.94 0.59
N ARG A 100 5.38 -14.61 1.52
CA ARG A 100 5.24 -14.37 2.97
C ARG A 100 5.60 -12.95 3.42
N VAL A 101 6.65 -12.38 2.83
CA VAL A 101 7.15 -11.05 3.23
C VAL A 101 6.17 -9.98 2.73
N ASP A 102 5.81 -10.02 1.46
CA ASP A 102 4.94 -9.01 0.86
C ASP A 102 3.50 -9.15 1.36
N ALA A 103 3.02 -10.34 1.75
CA ALA A 103 1.74 -10.46 2.44
C ALA A 103 1.70 -9.64 3.75
N LYS A 104 2.78 -9.61 4.54
CA LYS A 104 2.86 -8.75 5.74
C LYS A 104 2.90 -7.26 5.40
N LYS A 105 3.52 -6.91 4.27
CA LYS A 105 3.54 -5.52 3.78
C LYS A 105 2.16 -5.08 3.33
N LEU A 106 1.39 -5.96 2.67
CA LEU A 106 0.00 -5.70 2.32
C LEU A 106 -0.82 -5.41 3.58
N GLN A 107 -0.73 -6.26 4.61
CA GLN A 107 -1.44 -6.03 5.87
C GLN A 107 -1.05 -4.68 6.49
N SER A 108 0.24 -4.36 6.53
CA SER A 108 0.75 -3.08 7.05
C SER A 108 0.21 -1.88 6.27
N SER A 109 0.21 -1.97 4.93
CA SER A 109 -0.27 -0.94 4.02
C SER A 109 -1.77 -0.71 4.17
N MET A 110 -2.58 -1.77 4.10
CA MET A 110 -4.03 -1.68 4.22
C MET A 110 -4.47 -1.19 5.60
N THR A 111 -3.73 -1.55 6.65
CA THR A 111 -3.97 -1.00 7.99
C THR A 111 -3.75 0.51 8.03
N LEU A 112 -2.66 0.99 7.41
CA LEU A 112 -2.34 2.42 7.38
C LEU A 112 -3.41 3.20 6.63
N PHE A 113 -3.75 2.78 5.41
CA PHE A 113 -4.70 3.50 4.57
C PHE A 113 -6.14 3.37 5.04
N ALA A 114 -6.55 2.25 5.63
CA ALA A 114 -7.87 2.10 6.25
C ALA A 114 -8.04 2.98 7.49
N ALA A 115 -6.95 3.42 8.14
CA ALA A 115 -7.02 4.34 9.28
C ALA A 115 -7.22 5.80 8.86
N VAL A 116 -7.06 6.14 7.57
CA VAL A 116 -7.35 7.49 7.07
C VAL A 116 -8.88 7.70 7.05
N PRO A 117 -9.40 8.78 7.67
CA PRO A 117 -10.82 9.10 7.63
C PRO A 117 -11.35 9.22 6.19
N ASP A 118 -12.53 8.65 5.95
CA ASP A 118 -13.22 8.61 4.66
C ASP A 118 -12.44 7.91 3.52
N ALA A 119 -11.46 7.08 3.87
CA ALA A 119 -10.76 6.26 2.91
C ALA A 119 -11.68 5.23 2.23
N ASP A 120 -11.30 4.80 1.03
CA ASP A 120 -12.05 3.82 0.27
C ASP A 120 -12.20 2.50 1.07
N PRO A 121 -13.43 1.95 1.19
CA PRO A 121 -13.68 0.75 2.01
C PRO A 121 -12.93 -0.51 1.52
N GLU A 122 -12.42 -0.50 0.29
CA GLU A 122 -11.64 -1.63 -0.24
C GLU A 122 -10.40 -1.91 0.62
N PHE A 123 -9.79 -0.90 1.26
CA PHE A 123 -8.61 -1.13 2.11
C PHE A 123 -8.94 -1.96 3.35
N ALA A 124 -10.04 -1.64 4.03
CA ALA A 124 -10.55 -2.44 5.15
C ALA A 124 -10.99 -3.83 4.68
N ARG A 125 -11.62 -3.92 3.50
CA ARG A 125 -12.05 -5.19 2.92
C ARG A 125 -10.87 -6.14 2.63
N VAL A 126 -9.71 -5.62 2.21
CA VAL A 126 -8.49 -6.45 2.05
C VAL A 126 -8.07 -7.06 3.40
N LEU A 127 -8.19 -6.32 4.51
CA LEU A 127 -7.93 -6.86 5.85
C LEU A 127 -8.92 -7.97 6.20
N ASP A 128 -10.21 -7.76 5.94
CA ASP A 128 -11.25 -8.75 6.20
C ASP A 128 -11.03 -10.05 5.43
N VAL A 129 -10.74 -9.96 4.13
CA VAL A 129 -10.61 -11.13 3.24
C VAL A 129 -9.31 -11.90 3.44
N PHE A 130 -8.19 -11.20 3.60
CA PHE A 130 -6.87 -11.85 3.59
C PHE A 130 -6.24 -12.02 4.97
N PHE A 131 -6.78 -11.33 5.99
CA PHE A 131 -6.19 -11.27 7.32
C PHE A 131 -7.22 -11.39 8.44
N ASP A 132 -8.41 -11.94 8.18
CA ASP A 132 -9.48 -12.13 9.18
C ASP A 132 -9.85 -10.84 9.94
N GLY A 133 -9.80 -9.71 9.23
CA GLY A 133 -10.03 -8.37 9.78
C GLY A 133 -8.94 -7.90 10.74
N GLN A 134 -7.83 -8.63 10.87
CA GLN A 134 -6.75 -8.29 11.78
C GLN A 134 -5.85 -7.20 11.19
N PRO A 135 -5.71 -6.05 11.86
CA PRO A 135 -4.77 -5.03 11.44
C PRO A 135 -3.32 -5.45 11.75
N CYS A 136 -2.37 -4.83 11.06
CA CYS A 136 -0.97 -4.88 11.43
C CYS A 136 -0.76 -4.10 12.74
N GLN A 137 -0.44 -4.82 13.81
CA GLN A 137 -0.27 -4.22 15.15
C GLN A 137 0.82 -3.15 15.19
N ALA A 138 1.91 -3.34 14.44
CA ALA A 138 2.99 -2.36 14.40
C ALA A 138 2.52 -1.05 13.73
N THR A 139 1.76 -1.13 12.64
CA THR A 139 1.14 0.06 12.03
C THR A 139 0.21 0.77 13.01
N MET A 140 -0.66 0.02 13.70
CA MET A 140 -1.60 0.62 14.67
C MET A 140 -0.88 1.33 15.82
N GLN A 141 0.21 0.76 16.33
CA GLN A 141 1.00 1.37 17.40
C GLN A 141 1.69 2.67 16.96
N ALA A 142 2.09 2.73 15.70
CA ALA A 142 2.82 3.87 15.14
C ALA A 142 1.93 5.10 14.87
N ILE A 143 0.64 4.87 14.58
CA ILE A 143 -0.33 5.93 14.25
C ILE A 143 -1.29 6.26 15.40
N ALA A 144 -1.07 5.68 16.59
CA ALA A 144 -1.89 5.86 17.79
C ALA A 144 -1.63 7.19 18.51
#